data_AF-A0A0F2SBV9-F1
#
_entry.id   AF-A0A0F2SBV9-F1
#
_cell.length_a   1.000
_cell.length_b   1.000
_cell.length_c   1.000
_cell.angle_alpha   90.00
_cell.angle_beta   90.00
_cell.angle_gamma   90.00
#
_symmetry.space_group_name_H-M   'P 1'
#
loop_
_entity.id
_entity.type
_entity.pdbx_description
1 polymer ?
#
loop_
_entity_poly.entity_id
_entity_poly.type
_entity_poly.pdbx_seq_one_letter_code
_entity_poly.pdbx_strand_id
1 'polypeptide(L)'
;MDKKTGVYICTGCSIGESLKIESLSKVATKEGKVPVCKTHPFLCGPEGVALIKNDIESEGVNTLLIAACSPRVNYDVFEFDSSCIMERVNLREQVIWSQPANDEDTQMMAEDYIRMGLAKVKHIDLPVPYQGENMVKTLLVVGGGLTGMTAALEAAKA
;
A
#
# COMPACT_ATOMS: atom_id res chain seq x y z
N MET A 1 -7.14 -20.73 -0.02
CA MET A 1 -5.93 -20.49 0.77
C MET A 1 -6.36 -19.90 2.10
N ASP A 2 -5.87 -20.42 3.22
CA ASP A 2 -6.18 -19.82 4.52
C ASP A 2 -5.38 -18.52 4.66
N LYS A 3 -6.06 -17.42 5.00
CA LYS A 3 -5.47 -16.08 4.97
C LYS A 3 -4.96 -15.71 6.35
N LYS A 4 -3.63 -15.60 6.49
CA LYS A 4 -3.00 -15.00 7.67
C LYS A 4 -2.73 -13.53 7.38
N THR A 5 -3.65 -12.67 7.83
CA THR A 5 -3.58 -11.22 7.58
C THR A 5 -2.62 -10.54 8.56
N GLY A 6 -1.67 -9.76 8.03
CA GLY A 6 -0.84 -8.82 8.77
C GLY A 6 -1.24 -7.39 8.48
N VAL A 7 -1.49 -6.60 9.53
CA VAL A 7 -1.81 -5.17 9.43
C VAL A 7 -0.60 -4.35 9.84
N TYR A 8 -0.20 -3.41 8.98
CA TYR A 8 0.96 -2.56 9.18
C TYR A 8 0.56 -1.09 9.07
N ILE A 9 0.71 -0.34 10.15
CA ILE A 9 0.27 1.06 10.23
C ILE A 9 1.50 1.98 10.26
N CYS A 10 1.62 2.85 9.26
CA CYS A 10 2.68 3.86 9.24
C CYS A 10 2.34 4.99 10.22
N THR A 11 3.32 5.46 10.99
CA THR A 11 3.13 6.60 11.91
C THR A 11 3.84 7.87 11.48
N GLY A 12 4.73 7.81 10.47
CA GLY A 12 5.39 8.99 9.92
C GLY A 12 4.49 9.83 9.02
N CYS A 13 5.06 10.88 8.45
CA CYS A 13 4.35 11.85 7.59
C CYS A 13 3.09 12.42 8.26
N SER A 14 3.19 12.72 9.55
CA SER A 14 2.13 13.29 10.41
C SER A 14 0.93 12.38 10.70
N ILE A 15 0.96 11.09 10.31
CA ILE A 15 -0.11 10.14 10.64
C ILE A 15 -0.19 9.95 12.16
N GLY A 16 0.94 9.69 12.83
CA GLY A 16 0.99 9.51 14.28
C GLY A 16 0.74 10.78 15.08
N GLU A 17 0.89 11.95 14.46
CA GLU A 17 0.62 13.26 15.09
C GLU A 17 -0.86 13.66 14.98
N SER A 18 -1.55 13.14 13.95
CA SER A 18 -2.93 13.51 13.63
C SER A 18 -3.97 12.47 14.09
N LEU A 19 -3.52 11.24 14.35
CA LEU A 19 -4.37 10.08 14.66
C LEU A 19 -3.86 9.30 15.87
N LYS A 20 -4.80 8.68 16.60
CA LYS A 20 -4.51 7.77 17.71
C LYS A 20 -4.18 6.38 17.17
N ILE A 21 -2.89 6.10 16.97
CA ILE A 21 -2.39 4.84 16.40
C ILE A 21 -2.80 3.60 17.21
N GLU A 22 -2.90 3.71 18.53
CA GLU A 22 -3.38 2.62 19.38
C GLU A 22 -4.83 2.25 19.08
N SER A 23 -5.69 3.23 18.78
CA SER A 23 -7.08 3.00 18.39
C SER A 23 -7.16 2.30 17.04
N LEU A 24 -6.37 2.75 16.06
CA LEU A 24 -6.25 2.08 14.76
C LEU A 24 -5.79 0.62 14.90
N SER A 25 -4.81 0.37 15.76
CA SER A 25 -4.33 -0.99 16.07
C SER A 25 -5.40 -1.84 16.76
N LYS A 26 -6.25 -1.23 17.61
CA LYS A 26 -7.38 -1.91 18.25
C LYS A 26 -8.45 -2.30 17.23
N VAL A 27 -8.73 -1.47 16.22
CA VAL A 27 -9.65 -1.85 15.13
C VAL A 27 -9.13 -3.09 14.42
N ALA A 28 -7.85 -3.11 14.05
CA ALA A 28 -7.23 -4.26 13.41
C ALA A 28 -7.29 -5.55 14.27
N THR A 29 -6.90 -5.45 15.54
CA THR A 29 -6.78 -6.63 16.43
C THR A 29 -8.09 -7.10 17.04
N LYS A 30 -9.01 -6.20 17.42
CA LYS A 30 -10.28 -6.56 18.06
C LYS A 30 -11.40 -6.83 17.08
N GLU A 31 -11.57 -5.93 16.09
CA GLU A 31 -12.66 -6.05 15.12
C GLU A 31 -12.24 -6.95 13.95
N GLY A 32 -11.06 -6.69 13.38
CA GLY A 32 -10.48 -7.49 12.31
C GLY A 32 -9.97 -8.87 12.76
N LYS A 33 -9.72 -9.04 14.07
CA LYS A 33 -9.14 -10.26 14.67
C LYS A 33 -7.86 -10.71 13.96
N VAL A 34 -7.07 -9.75 13.46
CA VAL A 34 -5.84 -10.08 12.74
C VAL A 34 -4.75 -10.57 13.70
N PRO A 35 -4.02 -11.64 13.36
CA PRO A 35 -3.00 -12.22 14.23
C PRO A 35 -1.75 -11.34 14.35
N VAL A 36 -1.46 -10.50 13.36
CA VAL A 36 -0.30 -9.62 13.34
C VAL A 36 -0.77 -8.18 13.09
N CYS A 37 -0.44 -7.28 14.01
CA CYS A 37 -0.64 -5.84 13.85
C CYS A 37 0.59 -5.11 14.37
N LYS A 38 1.29 -4.40 13.48
CA LYS A 38 2.52 -3.67 13.82
C LYS A 38 2.45 -2.24 13.33
N THR A 39 3.20 -1.38 14.02
CA THR A 39 3.34 0.03 13.67
C THR A 39 4.80 0.32 13.36
N HIS A 40 5.05 1.25 12.44
CA HIS A 40 6.41 1.70 12.15
C HIS A 40 6.39 3.15 11.67
N PRO A 41 7.35 4.00 12.09
CA PRO A 41 7.40 5.40 11.65
C PRO A 41 7.66 5.54 10.15
N PHE A 42 8.37 4.59 9.54
CA PHE A 42 8.73 4.69 8.13
C PHE A 42 8.63 3.33 7.44
N LEU A 43 7.41 2.91 7.09
CA LEU A 43 7.18 1.59 6.49
C LEU A 43 7.82 1.42 5.11
N CYS A 44 7.98 2.49 4.33
CA CYS A 44 8.66 2.43 3.02
C CYS A 44 10.19 2.56 3.12
N GLY A 45 10.74 2.65 4.33
CA GLY A 45 12.19 2.56 4.54
C GLY A 45 12.68 1.11 4.54
N PRO A 46 14.00 0.88 4.41
CA PRO A 46 14.57 -0.47 4.43
C PRO A 46 14.16 -1.30 5.66
N GLU A 47 14.13 -0.69 6.84
CA GLU A 47 13.73 -1.35 8.09
C GLU A 47 12.24 -1.71 8.12
N GLY A 48 11.38 -0.82 7.62
CA GLY A 48 9.94 -1.06 7.54
C GLY A 48 9.59 -2.17 6.55
N VAL A 49 10.27 -2.19 5.40
CA VAL A 49 10.13 -3.26 4.40
C VAL A 49 10.66 -4.58 4.96
N ALA A 50 11.82 -4.58 5.64
CA ALA A 50 12.39 -5.76 6.26
C ALA A 50 11.47 -6.32 7.37
N LEU A 51 10.82 -5.46 8.16
CA LEU A 51 9.84 -5.86 9.16
C LEU A 51 8.68 -6.65 8.54
N ILE A 52 8.15 -6.19 7.41
CA ILE A 52 7.06 -6.89 6.71
C ILE A 52 7.57 -8.21 6.11
N LYS A 53 8.73 -8.21 5.45
CA LYS A 53 9.34 -9.43 4.88
C LYS A 53 9.59 -10.50 5.93
N ASN A 54 10.12 -10.12 7.08
CA ASN A 54 10.36 -11.04 8.18
C ASN A 54 9.07 -11.68 8.67
N ASP A 55 7.95 -10.94 8.71
CA ASP A 55 6.66 -11.52 9.11
C ASP A 55 6.06 -12.45 8.04
N ILE A 56 6.31 -12.18 6.76
CA ILE A 56 5.96 -13.09 5.69
C ILE A 56 6.70 -14.42 5.87
N GLU A 57 8.01 -14.37 6.15
CA GLU A 57 8.86 -15.55 6.27
C GLU A 57 8.69 -16.31 7.59
N SER A 58 8.67 -15.61 8.73
CA SER A 58 8.69 -16.21 10.06
C SER A 58 7.31 -16.50 10.63
N GLU A 59 6.36 -15.59 10.40
CA GLU A 59 4.99 -15.73 10.88
C GLU A 59 4.09 -16.36 9.80
N GLY A 60 4.54 -16.49 8.55
CA GLY A 60 3.71 -17.02 7.47
C GLY A 60 2.56 -16.08 7.10
N VAL A 61 2.75 -14.77 7.29
CA VAL A 61 1.78 -13.76 6.83
C VAL A 61 1.71 -13.83 5.30
N ASN A 62 0.51 -13.97 4.77
CA ASN A 62 0.28 -14.13 3.33
C ASN A 62 -0.76 -13.16 2.76
N THR A 63 -1.33 -12.32 3.63
CA THR A 63 -2.28 -11.26 3.27
C THR A 63 -1.85 -10.00 4.01
N LEU A 64 -1.51 -8.95 3.30
CA LEU A 64 -0.93 -7.73 3.82
C LEU A 64 -1.96 -6.60 3.72
N LEU A 65 -2.20 -5.89 4.81
CA LEU A 65 -2.92 -4.62 4.81
C LEU A 65 -1.97 -3.55 5.32
N ILE A 66 -1.58 -2.64 4.45
CA ILE A 66 -0.64 -1.56 4.80
C ILE A 66 -1.40 -0.24 4.81
N ALA A 67 -1.57 0.32 6.01
CA ALA A 67 -2.25 1.60 6.25
C ALA A 67 -1.21 2.72 6.33
N ALA A 68 -1.09 3.50 5.25
CA ALA A 68 -0.02 4.49 5.09
C ALA A 68 -0.42 5.56 4.05
N CYS A 69 0.50 5.93 3.15
CA CYS A 69 0.25 6.79 2.00
C CYS A 69 -0.50 6.09 0.86
N SER A 70 -0.95 6.90 -0.09
CA SER A 70 -1.61 6.49 -1.33
C SER A 70 -0.95 5.28 -2.00
N PRO A 71 -1.74 4.31 -2.52
CA PRO A 71 -1.22 3.19 -3.31
C PRO A 71 -0.52 3.62 -4.61
N ARG A 72 -0.70 4.87 -5.04
CA ARG A 72 -0.05 5.42 -6.24
C ARG A 72 1.41 5.82 -6.00
N VAL A 73 1.86 5.83 -4.76
CA VAL A 73 3.20 6.24 -4.35
C VAL A 73 3.89 5.06 -3.67
N ASN A 74 5.18 4.86 -3.95
CA ASN A 74 5.99 3.77 -3.40
C ASN A 74 5.40 2.38 -3.70
N TYR A 75 4.70 2.23 -4.84
CA TYR A 75 4.08 0.96 -5.22
C TYR A 75 5.13 -0.14 -5.43
N ASP A 76 6.29 0.24 -5.95
CA ASP A 76 7.49 -0.55 -6.17
C ASP A 76 8.16 -0.97 -4.85
N VAL A 77 8.16 -0.09 -3.84
CA VAL A 77 8.75 -0.39 -2.53
C VAL A 77 7.95 -1.46 -1.78
N PHE A 78 6.62 -1.46 -1.95
CA PHE A 78 5.73 -2.44 -1.33
C PHE A 78 5.41 -3.62 -2.26
N GLU A 79 6.22 -3.86 -3.28
CA GLU A 79 6.16 -5.05 -4.10
C GLU A 79 6.82 -6.23 -3.37
N PHE A 80 6.01 -6.96 -2.60
CA PHE A 80 6.41 -8.18 -1.90
C PHE A 80 6.18 -9.42 -2.79
N ASP A 81 6.36 -10.61 -2.20
CA ASP A 81 6.15 -11.88 -2.89
C ASP A 81 4.79 -11.91 -3.62
N SER A 82 4.80 -12.28 -4.90
CA SER A 82 3.60 -12.39 -5.75
C SER A 82 2.51 -13.34 -5.23
N SER A 83 2.87 -14.23 -4.30
CA SER A 83 1.94 -15.14 -3.61
C SER A 83 1.21 -14.48 -2.43
N CYS A 84 1.59 -13.27 -2.05
CA CYS A 84 0.94 -12.50 -1.00
C CYS A 84 -0.16 -11.61 -1.57
N ILE A 85 -1.35 -11.68 -0.97
CA ILE A 85 -2.42 -10.72 -1.22
C ILE A 85 -2.00 -9.40 -0.56
N MET A 86 -2.15 -8.27 -1.24
CA MET A 86 -1.84 -6.97 -0.65
C MET A 86 -2.98 -5.97 -0.87
N GLU A 87 -3.34 -5.25 0.20
CA GLU A 87 -4.21 -4.09 0.19
C GLU A 87 -3.52 -2.89 0.82
N ARG A 88 -3.70 -1.73 0.18
CA ARG A 88 -3.14 -0.44 0.61
C ARG A 88 -4.27 0.46 1.10
N VAL A 89 -4.24 0.82 2.37
CA VAL A 89 -5.20 1.76 2.97
C VAL A 89 -4.55 3.14 3.06
N ASN A 90 -5.14 4.12 2.39
CA ASN A 90 -4.61 5.48 2.36
C ASN A 90 -5.13 6.29 3.56
N LEU A 91 -4.29 6.45 4.58
CA LEU A 91 -4.57 7.32 5.73
C LEU A 91 -3.95 8.71 5.58
N ARG A 92 -3.06 8.92 4.61
CA ARG A 92 -2.33 10.19 4.47
C ARG A 92 -3.11 11.20 3.62
N GLU A 93 -3.11 11.01 2.31
CA GLU A 93 -3.69 11.96 1.36
C GLU A 93 -5.22 12.01 1.44
N GLN A 94 -5.86 10.91 1.84
CA GLN A 94 -7.32 10.79 1.88
C GLN A 94 -7.94 10.95 3.28
N VAL A 95 -7.13 11.12 4.31
CA VAL A 95 -7.62 11.37 5.68
C VAL A 95 -6.91 12.57 6.29
N ILE A 96 -5.69 12.42 6.80
CA ILE A 96 -5.06 13.47 7.63
C ILE A 96 -4.65 14.73 6.86
N TRP A 97 -4.45 14.65 5.54
CA TRP A 97 -4.13 15.83 4.71
C TRP A 97 -5.36 16.49 4.12
N SER A 98 -6.52 15.85 4.23
CA SER A 98 -7.80 16.37 3.74
C SER A 98 -8.77 16.76 4.87
N GLN A 99 -8.49 16.39 6.11
CA GLN A 99 -9.32 16.64 7.28
C GLN A 99 -8.51 17.28 8.42
N PRO A 100 -9.16 17.99 9.36
CA PRO A 100 -8.47 18.58 10.50
C PRO A 100 -7.76 17.52 11.37
N ALA A 101 -6.50 17.77 11.74
CA ALA A 101 -5.73 16.89 12.60
C ALA A 101 -6.31 16.83 14.02
N ASN A 102 -6.23 15.67 14.68
CA ASN A 102 -6.74 15.44 16.04
C ASN A 102 -8.25 15.67 16.22
N ASP A 103 -9.01 15.70 15.14
CA ASP A 103 -10.47 15.75 15.15
C ASP A 103 -11.06 14.34 15.31
N GLU A 104 -12.20 14.25 16.00
CA GLU A 104 -12.89 12.98 16.23
C GLU A 104 -13.37 12.34 14.92
N ASP A 105 -13.89 13.15 13.99
CA ASP A 105 -14.37 12.67 12.69
C ASP A 105 -13.21 12.18 11.81
N THR A 106 -12.05 12.84 11.90
CA THR A 106 -10.82 12.39 11.22
C THR A 106 -10.35 11.03 11.75
N GLN A 107 -10.42 10.83 13.06
CA GLN A 107 -10.09 9.55 13.70
C GLN A 107 -11.07 8.45 13.28
N MET A 108 -12.37 8.73 13.33
CA MET A 108 -13.42 7.79 12.91
C MET A 108 -13.25 7.40 11.43
N MET A 109 -12.97 8.37 10.56
CA MET A 109 -12.71 8.13 9.14
C MET A 109 -11.50 7.20 8.92
N ALA A 110 -10.39 7.42 9.65
CA ALA A 110 -9.21 6.56 9.56
C ALA A 110 -9.51 5.12 10.01
N GLU A 111 -10.28 4.96 11.09
CA GLU A 111 -10.71 3.65 11.57
C GLU A 111 -11.60 2.93 10.56
N ASP A 112 -12.56 3.63 9.96
CA ASP A 112 -13.42 3.07 8.92
C ASP A 112 -12.64 2.65 7.67
N TYR A 113 -11.62 3.41 7.29
CA TYR A 113 -10.71 3.03 6.19
C TYR A 113 -10.00 1.71 6.48
N ILE A 114 -9.56 1.49 7.73
CA ILE A 114 -9.00 0.19 8.15
C ILE A 114 -10.07 -0.90 8.12
N ARG A 115 -11.29 -0.65 8.63
CA ARG A 115 -12.41 -1.62 8.57
C ARG A 115 -12.73 -2.02 7.13
N MET A 116 -12.78 -1.06 6.22
CA MET A 116 -13.00 -1.29 4.78
C MET A 116 -11.87 -2.11 4.17
N GLY A 117 -10.61 -1.78 4.48
CA GLY A 117 -9.47 -2.57 4.03
C GLY A 117 -9.52 -4.01 4.54
N LEU A 118 -9.86 -4.20 5.82
CA LEU A 118 -10.02 -5.51 6.45
C LEU A 118 -11.15 -6.34 5.80
N ALA A 119 -12.28 -5.70 5.52
CA ALA A 119 -13.38 -6.33 4.80
C ALA A 119 -12.95 -6.75 3.39
N LYS A 120 -12.22 -5.89 2.67
CA LYS A 120 -11.74 -6.19 1.32
C LYS A 120 -10.73 -7.34 1.30
N VAL A 121 -9.73 -7.35 2.19
CA VAL A 121 -8.71 -8.42 2.23
C VAL A 121 -9.31 -9.79 2.54
N LYS A 122 -10.43 -9.82 3.26
CA LYS A 122 -11.16 -11.07 3.53
C LYS A 122 -11.71 -11.71 2.26
N HIS A 123 -12.13 -10.90 1.28
CA HIS A 123 -12.85 -11.38 0.08
C HIS A 123 -12.04 -11.33 -1.22
N ILE A 124 -10.91 -10.62 -1.26
CA ILE A 124 -10.03 -10.57 -2.43
C ILE A 124 -9.27 -11.90 -2.63
N ASP A 125 -9.16 -12.38 -3.86
CA ASP A 125 -8.25 -13.47 -4.21
C ASP A 125 -6.97 -12.93 -4.84
N LEU A 126 -5.91 -13.74 -4.90
CA LEU A 126 -4.68 -13.36 -5.60
C LEU A 126 -5.02 -12.97 -7.05
N PRO A 127 -4.67 -11.74 -7.49
CA PRO A 127 -5.01 -11.30 -8.82
C PRO A 127 -4.22 -12.10 -9.85
N VAL A 128 -4.89 -12.54 -10.91
CA VAL A 128 -4.20 -13.07 -12.09
C VAL A 128 -3.75 -11.87 -12.92
N PRO A 129 -2.44 -11.62 -13.06
CA PRO A 129 -1.96 -10.49 -13.84
C PRO A 129 -2.37 -10.68 -15.30
N TYR A 130 -2.84 -9.60 -15.92
CA TYR A 130 -3.07 -9.60 -17.36
C TYR A 130 -1.73 -9.81 -18.07
N GLN A 131 -1.65 -10.84 -18.90
CA GLN A 131 -0.51 -11.07 -19.77
C GLN A 131 -0.79 -10.37 -21.10
N GLY A 132 0.00 -9.34 -21.40
CA GLY A 132 -0.12 -8.62 -22.66
C GLY A 132 0.18 -9.53 -23.84
N GLU A 133 -0.84 -9.88 -24.61
CA GLU A 133 -0.68 -10.55 -25.90
C GLU A 133 -0.39 -9.50 -26.99
N ASN A 134 0.36 -9.88 -28.03
CA ASN A 134 0.60 -9.05 -29.22
C ASN A 134 1.26 -7.68 -28.96
N MET A 135 2.32 -7.66 -28.13
CA MET A 135 3.13 -6.46 -27.91
C MET A 135 3.66 -5.91 -29.25
N VAL A 136 3.27 -4.68 -29.59
CA VAL A 136 3.69 -4.00 -30.82
C VAL A 136 5.03 -3.31 -30.58
N LYS A 137 6.03 -3.62 -31.40
CA LYS A 137 7.37 -2.99 -31.35
C LYS A 137 7.44 -1.63 -32.05
N THR A 138 6.32 -1.17 -32.60
CA THR A 138 6.19 0.15 -33.22
C THR A 138 5.66 1.15 -32.19
N LEU A 139 6.36 2.28 -32.05
CA LEU A 139 6.02 3.36 -31.13
C LEU A 139 5.66 4.64 -31.90
N LEU A 140 4.80 5.46 -31.31
CA LEU A 140 4.41 6.78 -31.83
C LEU A 140 4.95 7.87 -30.91
N VAL A 141 5.74 8.79 -31.47
CA VAL A 141 6.16 10.00 -30.75
C VAL A 141 5.31 11.17 -31.22
N VAL A 142 4.57 11.80 -30.29
CA VAL A 142 3.73 12.95 -30.58
C VAL A 142 4.48 14.24 -30.24
N GLY A 143 4.92 14.94 -31.28
CA GLY A 143 5.64 16.22 -31.20
C GLY A 143 7.07 16.11 -31.73
N GLY A 144 7.42 16.95 -32.72
CA GLY A 144 8.72 16.94 -33.41
C GLY A 144 9.75 17.94 -32.86
N GLY A 145 9.61 18.37 -31.60
CA GLY A 145 10.60 19.25 -30.96
C GLY A 145 11.86 18.48 -30.52
N LEU A 146 12.80 19.19 -29.89
CA LEU A 146 14.05 18.59 -29.38
C LEU A 146 13.79 17.33 -28.53
N THR A 147 12.87 17.40 -27.57
CA THR A 147 12.51 16.26 -26.71
C THR A 147 11.94 15.09 -27.50
N GLY A 148 11.07 15.35 -28.50
CA GLY A 148 10.45 14.30 -29.30
C GLY A 148 11.42 13.61 -30.24
N MET A 149 12.30 14.37 -30.90
CA MET A 149 13.35 13.79 -31.74
C MET A 149 14.33 12.96 -30.92
N THR A 150 14.75 13.43 -29.75
CA THR A 150 15.59 12.65 -28.83
C THR A 150 14.89 11.37 -28.39
N ALA A 151 13.61 11.45 -28.00
CA ALA A 151 12.85 10.27 -27.61
C ALA A 151 12.75 9.25 -28.76
N ALA A 152 12.50 9.69 -29.99
CA ALA A 152 12.43 8.82 -31.16
C ALA A 152 13.78 8.14 -31.46
N LEU A 153 14.89 8.88 -31.39
CA LEU A 153 16.23 8.37 -31.64
C LEU A 153 16.69 7.37 -30.56
N GLU A 154 16.48 7.68 -29.29
CA GLU A 154 16.88 6.79 -28.20
C GLU A 154 15.99 5.53 -28.14
N ALA A 155 14.68 5.66 -28.39
CA ALA A 155 13.80 4.50 -28.45
C ALA A 155 14.10 3.58 -29.66
N ALA A 156 14.61 4.12 -30.76
CA ALA A 156 15.07 3.31 -31.90
C ALA A 156 16.39 2.56 -31.64
N LYS A 157 17.17 2.97 -30.63
CA LYS A 157 18.45 2.31 -30.25
C LYS A 157 18.27 1.20 -29.21
N ALA A 158 17.23 1.29 -28.36
CA ALA A 158 16.93 0.36 -27.28
C ALA A 158 16.41 -0.99 -27.81
#